data_AF-A0A7S2VAT8-F1
#
_entry.id   AF-A0A7S2VAT8-F1
#
_cell.length_a   1.000
_cell.length_b   1.000
_cell.length_c   1.000
_cell.angle_alpha   90.00
_cell.angle_beta   90.00
_cell.angle_gamma   90.00
#
_symmetry.space_group_name_H-M   'P 1'
#
loop_
_entity.id
_entity.type
_entity.pdbx_description
1 polymer ?
#
loop_
_entity_poly.entity_id
_entity_poly.type
_entity_poly.pdbx_seq_one_letter_code
_entity_poly.pdbx_strand_id
1 'polypeptide(L)'
;LAGTGDLDALRLFKILRWRHDKDIVYGTHMVFSSAIGLLFLGGGTMTLGREPEDIAALVAAFFPRFPTESMDNQYHLQALRHLYAVAAKKADVCAIDVDTGERVFVAVEALAAAQASSKTTQVPCLMLNSDVPVRSIRVVSDEFYPMTVYLRPGTNH
;
A
#
# COMPACT_ATOMS: atom_id res chain seq x y z
N LEU A 1 5.34 2.55 1.81
CA LEU A 1 4.55 3.29 2.82
C LEU A 1 3.06 3.03 2.64
N ALA A 2 2.49 3.20 1.43
CA ALA A 2 1.10 2.82 1.20
C ALA A 2 0.87 1.34 1.54
N GLY A 3 -0.13 1.06 2.36
CA GLY A 3 -0.46 -0.29 2.85
C GLY A 3 0.48 -0.89 3.90
N THR A 4 1.65 -0.31 4.17
CA THR A 4 2.64 -0.93 5.07
C THR A 4 2.36 -0.68 6.55
N GLY A 5 1.48 0.26 6.88
CA GLY A 5 1.19 0.58 8.29
C GLY A 5 2.39 1.15 9.06
N ASP A 6 3.26 1.91 8.40
CA ASP A 6 4.50 2.43 9.03
C ASP A 6 4.22 3.28 10.28
N LEU A 7 4.76 2.84 11.42
CA LEU A 7 4.43 3.41 12.73
C LEU A 7 4.94 4.84 12.88
N ASP A 8 6.11 5.14 12.32
CA ASP A 8 6.71 6.46 12.44
C ASP A 8 5.96 7.50 11.59
N ALA A 9 5.59 7.14 10.36
CA ALA A 9 4.66 7.94 9.56
C ALA A 9 3.32 8.16 10.28
N LEU A 10 2.74 7.11 10.90
CA LEU A 10 1.49 7.25 11.65
C LEU A 10 1.63 8.22 12.82
N ARG A 11 2.69 8.09 13.62
CA ARG A 11 2.97 8.99 14.76
C ARG A 11 3.03 10.44 14.28
N LEU A 12 3.76 10.70 13.20
CA LEU A 12 3.86 12.03 12.59
C LEU A 12 2.48 12.56 12.17
N PHE A 13 1.70 11.76 11.42
CA PHE A 13 0.38 12.19 10.95
C PHE A 13 -0.61 12.43 12.09
N LYS A 14 -0.55 11.65 13.18
CA LYS A 14 -1.39 11.88 14.37
C LYS A 14 -1.06 13.20 15.05
N ILE A 15 0.23 13.53 15.20
CA ILE A 15 0.66 14.81 15.79
C ILE A 15 0.17 15.99 14.93
N LEU A 16 0.33 15.89 13.61
CA LEU A 16 -0.10 16.95 12.69
C LEU A 16 -1.63 17.11 12.65
N ARG A 17 -2.38 16.01 12.68
CA ARG A 17 -3.84 16.02 12.69
C ARG A 17 -4.45 16.67 13.93
N TRP A 18 -3.79 16.58 15.09
CA TRP A 18 -4.26 17.16 16.34
C TRP A 18 -4.01 18.67 16.48
N ARG A 19 -3.24 19.28 15.58
CA ARG A 19 -3.14 20.73 15.56
C ARG A 19 -4.50 21.32 15.19
N HIS A 20 -4.94 22.29 15.98
CA HIS A 20 -6.20 23.00 15.79
C HIS A 20 -5.95 24.52 15.93
N ASP A 21 -5.03 25.03 15.12
CA ASP A 21 -4.80 26.47 15.00
C ASP A 21 -5.88 27.12 14.12
N LYS A 22 -6.05 28.44 14.24
CA LYS A 22 -7.03 29.21 13.45
C LYS A 22 -6.77 29.17 11.94
N ASP A 23 -5.54 28.85 11.54
CA ASP A 23 -5.11 28.76 10.14
C ASP A 23 -5.40 27.40 9.50
N ILE A 24 -5.92 26.43 10.27
CA ILE A 24 -6.19 25.08 9.79
C ILE A 24 -7.59 25.02 9.16
N VAL A 25 -7.61 24.87 7.85
CA VAL A 25 -8.82 24.73 7.04
C VAL A 25 -9.28 23.27 6.93
N TYR A 26 -10.51 23.04 6.46
CA TYR A 26 -11.08 21.70 6.29
C TYR A 26 -10.17 20.79 5.45
N GLY A 27 -9.61 21.33 4.37
CA GLY A 27 -8.69 20.63 3.48
C GLY A 27 -7.46 20.04 4.19
N THR A 28 -6.94 20.71 5.21
CA THR A 28 -5.79 20.21 5.99
C THR A 28 -6.13 18.92 6.73
N HIS A 29 -7.30 18.87 7.36
CA HIS A 29 -7.78 17.64 8.01
C HIS A 29 -8.04 16.53 7.01
N MET A 30 -8.50 16.88 5.80
CA MET A 30 -8.70 15.92 4.72
C MET A 30 -7.37 15.33 4.24
N VAL A 31 -6.32 16.13 4.03
CA VAL A 31 -4.97 15.64 3.65
C VAL A 31 -4.48 14.61 4.67
N PHE A 32 -4.49 14.95 5.96
CA PHE A 32 -3.97 14.06 6.99
C PHE A 32 -4.82 12.80 7.15
N SER A 33 -6.14 12.91 7.00
CA SER A 33 -7.03 11.74 7.00
C SER A 33 -6.75 10.83 5.82
N SER A 34 -6.56 11.37 4.62
CA SER A 34 -6.19 10.60 3.43
C SER A 34 -4.81 9.96 3.56
N ALA A 35 -3.82 10.68 4.09
CA ALA A 35 -2.47 10.15 4.31
C ALA A 35 -2.48 8.95 5.29
N ILE A 36 -3.24 9.04 6.39
CA ILE A 36 -3.44 7.93 7.32
C ILE A 36 -4.20 6.78 6.63
N GLY A 37 -5.22 7.09 5.83
CA GLY A 37 -5.96 6.09 5.06
C GLY A 37 -5.09 5.32 4.07
N LEU A 38 -4.18 5.99 3.37
CA LEU A 38 -3.23 5.37 2.46
C LEU A 38 -2.20 4.49 3.18
N LEU A 39 -1.79 4.89 4.39
CA LEU A 39 -0.88 4.10 5.21
C LEU A 39 -1.47 2.71 5.54
N PHE A 40 -2.79 2.64 5.74
CA PHE A 40 -3.56 1.43 6.02
C PHE A 40 -4.49 1.04 4.87
N LEU A 41 -4.05 1.25 3.63
CA LEU A 41 -4.85 0.97 2.44
C LEU A 41 -5.32 -0.51 2.43
N GLY A 42 -6.62 -0.72 2.29
CA GLY A 42 -7.21 -2.06 2.35
C GLY A 42 -6.95 -2.82 3.66
N GLY A 43 -6.74 -2.10 4.78
CA GLY A 43 -6.35 -2.71 6.06
C GLY A 43 -4.92 -3.26 6.07
N GLY A 44 -4.07 -2.81 5.13
CA GLY A 44 -2.70 -3.28 4.95
C GLY A 44 -2.53 -4.41 3.94
N THR A 45 -3.59 -4.73 3.20
CA THR A 45 -3.56 -5.78 2.14
C THR A 45 -3.31 -5.22 0.74
N MET A 46 -3.44 -3.90 0.58
CA MET A 46 -3.38 -3.23 -0.71
C MET A 46 -2.26 -2.21 -0.76
N THR A 47 -1.71 -2.02 -1.96
CA THR A 47 -0.73 -0.98 -2.28
C THR A 47 -1.24 -0.12 -3.43
N LEU A 48 -0.54 0.96 -3.75
CA LEU A 48 -0.82 1.76 -4.93
C LEU A 48 -0.07 1.20 -6.12
N GLY A 49 -0.76 1.07 -7.25
CA GLY A 49 -0.18 0.69 -8.54
C GLY A 49 0.63 1.82 -9.18
N ARG A 50 1.36 1.47 -10.24
CA ARG A 50 2.29 2.35 -10.96
C ARG A 50 2.04 2.38 -12.47
N GLU A 51 0.97 1.75 -12.93
CA GLU A 51 0.63 1.80 -14.35
C GLU A 51 0.19 3.22 -14.75
N PRO A 52 0.29 3.60 -16.04
CA PRO A 52 -0.11 4.93 -16.50
C PRO A 52 -1.54 5.32 -16.08
N GLU A 53 -2.45 4.34 -16.05
CA GLU A 53 -3.83 4.50 -15.60
C GLU A 53 -3.92 4.78 -14.10
N ASP A 54 -3.12 4.06 -13.29
CA ASP A 54 -3.04 4.26 -11.85
C ASP A 54 -2.49 5.66 -11.55
N ILE A 55 -1.44 6.09 -12.26
CA ILE A 55 -0.84 7.41 -12.11
C ILE A 55 -1.86 8.49 -12.47
N ALA A 56 -2.60 8.35 -13.58
CA ALA A 56 -3.64 9.28 -13.97
C ALA A 56 -4.73 9.41 -12.89
N ALA A 57 -5.15 8.27 -12.33
CA ALA A 57 -6.12 8.23 -11.24
C ALA A 57 -5.60 8.91 -9.97
N LEU A 58 -4.33 8.69 -9.61
CA LEU A 58 -3.68 9.29 -8.45
C LEU A 58 -3.49 10.79 -8.59
N VAL A 59 -3.14 11.28 -9.79
CA VAL A 59 -3.02 12.72 -10.06
C VAL A 59 -4.35 13.42 -9.87
N ALA A 60 -5.45 12.82 -10.34
CA ALA A 60 -6.78 13.35 -10.12
C ALA A 60 -7.17 13.29 -8.63
N ALA A 61 -6.89 12.19 -7.93
CA ALA A 61 -7.24 12.04 -6.52
C ALA A 61 -6.46 12.97 -5.57
N PHE A 62 -5.18 13.19 -5.86
CA PHE A 62 -4.24 13.95 -5.02
C PHE A 62 -3.89 15.32 -5.60
N PHE A 63 -4.82 15.94 -6.32
CA PHE A 63 -4.63 17.29 -6.82
C PHE A 63 -4.27 18.25 -5.66
N PRO A 64 -3.17 19.03 -5.77
CA PRO A 64 -2.52 19.70 -4.63
C PRO A 64 -3.28 20.93 -4.10
N ARG A 65 -4.47 21.24 -4.65
CA ARG A 65 -5.39 22.23 -4.07
C ARG A 65 -6.45 21.52 -3.25
N PHE A 66 -6.42 21.73 -1.93
CA PHE A 66 -7.41 21.23 -1.00
C PHE A 66 -8.49 22.29 -0.72
N PRO A 67 -9.75 21.88 -0.48
CA PRO A 67 -10.85 22.79 -0.21
C PRO A 67 -10.68 23.55 1.11
N THR A 68 -11.17 24.77 1.16
CA THR A 68 -11.18 25.55 2.41
C THR A 68 -12.31 25.11 3.33
N GLU A 69 -13.47 24.80 2.75
CA GLU A 69 -14.71 24.40 3.43
C GLU A 69 -15.20 23.04 2.93
N SER A 70 -16.11 22.40 3.65
CA SER A 70 -16.61 21.06 3.28
C SER A 70 -17.37 21.01 1.95
N MET A 71 -17.99 22.12 1.53
CA MET A 71 -18.74 22.21 0.27
C MET A 71 -17.96 22.89 -0.86
N ASP A 72 -16.71 23.28 -0.61
CA ASP A 72 -15.86 23.94 -1.60
C ASP A 72 -15.44 22.98 -2.72
N ASN A 73 -15.86 23.32 -3.94
CA ASN A 73 -15.52 22.63 -5.18
C ASN A 73 -14.95 23.58 -6.24
N GLN A 74 -14.51 24.79 -5.84
CA GLN A 74 -14.12 25.85 -6.77
C GLN A 74 -12.93 25.45 -7.67
N TYR A 75 -11.92 24.79 -7.08
CA TYR A 75 -10.68 24.44 -7.78
C TYR A 75 -10.58 22.96 -8.14
N HIS A 76 -11.30 22.09 -7.44
CA HIS A 76 -11.24 20.65 -7.63
C HIS A 76 -12.51 19.97 -7.12
N LEU A 77 -13.12 19.13 -7.95
CA LEU A 77 -14.31 18.36 -7.60
C LEU A 77 -13.99 17.32 -6.51
N GLN A 78 -14.59 17.45 -5.32
CA GLN A 78 -14.24 16.59 -4.18
C GLN A 78 -14.46 15.10 -4.45
N ALA A 79 -15.40 14.73 -5.32
CA ALA A 79 -15.66 13.33 -5.69
C ALA A 79 -14.44 12.64 -6.32
N LEU A 80 -13.60 13.37 -7.06
CA LEU A 80 -12.41 12.81 -7.70
C LEU A 80 -11.35 12.35 -6.71
N ARG A 81 -11.41 12.82 -5.45
CA ARG A 81 -10.49 12.38 -4.40
C ARG A 81 -10.61 10.92 -4.05
N HIS A 82 -11.71 10.25 -4.44
CA HIS A 82 -11.87 8.81 -4.25
C HIS A 82 -11.27 7.97 -5.37
N LEU A 83 -10.74 8.59 -6.43
CA LEU A 83 -10.22 7.88 -7.59
C LEU A 83 -8.93 7.09 -7.27
N TYR A 84 -8.29 7.32 -6.11
CA TYR A 84 -7.19 6.47 -5.62
C TYR A 84 -7.60 4.99 -5.50
N ALA A 85 -8.90 4.70 -5.37
CA ALA A 85 -9.41 3.34 -5.33
C ALA A 85 -9.14 2.55 -6.63
N VAL A 86 -9.09 3.23 -7.78
CA VAL A 86 -8.75 2.60 -9.08
C VAL A 86 -7.29 2.16 -9.12
N ALA A 87 -6.42 2.97 -8.50
CA ALA A 87 -5.01 2.71 -8.37
C ALA A 87 -4.68 1.73 -7.23
N ALA A 88 -5.65 1.34 -6.39
CA ALA A 88 -5.41 0.38 -5.31
C ALA A 88 -5.32 -1.04 -5.88
N LYS A 89 -4.17 -1.70 -5.69
CA LYS A 89 -3.91 -3.08 -6.11
C LYS A 89 -3.69 -3.96 -4.89
N LYS A 90 -4.17 -5.21 -4.98
CA LYS A 90 -3.92 -6.20 -3.94
C LYS A 90 -2.47 -6.64 -4.04
N ALA A 91 -1.78 -6.71 -2.90
CA ALA A 91 -0.36 -7.09 -2.88
C ALA A 91 0.01 -7.86 -1.60
N ASP A 92 -0.96 -8.41 -0.88
CA ASP A 92 -0.70 -9.23 0.29
C ASP A 92 -0.29 -10.64 -0.11
N VAL A 93 0.77 -11.12 0.52
CA VAL A 93 1.12 -12.54 0.54
C VAL A 93 0.81 -13.03 1.94
N CYS A 94 0.10 -14.16 2.01
CA CYS A 94 -0.16 -14.87 3.25
C CYS A 94 0.12 -16.36 3.03
N ALA A 95 0.58 -17.03 4.09
CA ALA A 95 0.73 -18.47 4.12
C ALA A 95 -0.43 -19.02 4.95
N ILE A 96 -1.03 -20.10 4.45
CA ILE A 96 -2.13 -20.80 5.09
C ILE A 96 -1.65 -22.24 5.30
N ASP A 97 -1.75 -22.72 6.52
CA ASP A 97 -1.44 -24.10 6.83
C ASP A 97 -2.52 -25.03 6.24
N VAL A 98 -2.09 -26.10 5.58
CA VAL A 98 -2.97 -27.02 4.85
C VAL A 98 -3.79 -27.87 5.81
N ASP A 99 -3.23 -28.24 6.97
CA ASP A 99 -3.88 -29.13 7.92
C ASP A 99 -4.91 -28.38 8.78
N THR A 100 -4.56 -27.19 9.28
CA THR A 100 -5.43 -26.38 10.16
C THR A 100 -6.31 -25.38 9.41
N GLY A 101 -5.90 -24.94 8.22
CA GLY A 101 -6.56 -23.85 7.49
C GLY A 101 -6.30 -22.46 8.09
N GLU A 102 -5.41 -22.34 9.08
CA GLU A 102 -5.09 -21.08 9.74
C GLU A 102 -3.95 -20.33 9.03
N ARG A 103 -3.91 -19.00 9.23
CA ARG A 103 -2.81 -18.17 8.70
C ARG A 103 -1.58 -18.35 9.57
N VAL A 104 -0.46 -18.72 8.96
CA VAL A 104 0.79 -19.00 9.64
C VAL A 104 1.88 -18.02 9.23
N PHE A 105 2.81 -17.77 10.16
CA PHE A 105 3.97 -16.94 9.91
C PHE A 105 5.09 -17.78 9.32
N VAL A 106 5.52 -17.45 8.10
CA VAL A 106 6.53 -18.25 7.38
C VAL A 106 7.60 -17.33 6.82
N ALA A 107 8.86 -17.71 7.00
CA ALA A 107 10.00 -17.03 6.41
C ALA A 107 10.10 -17.36 4.91
N VAL A 108 10.07 -16.32 4.09
CA VAL A 108 10.01 -16.43 2.64
C VAL A 108 11.09 -15.55 2.01
N GLU A 109 11.77 -16.09 1.02
CA GLU A 109 12.78 -15.41 0.22
C GLU A 109 12.18 -14.99 -1.11
N ALA A 110 12.09 -13.69 -1.34
CA ALA A 110 11.67 -13.11 -2.62
C ALA A 110 12.90 -12.83 -3.48
N LEU A 111 12.91 -13.38 -4.70
CA LEU A 111 13.97 -13.19 -5.69
C LEU A 111 13.52 -12.18 -6.74
N ALA A 112 14.26 -11.08 -6.87
CA ALA A 112 14.01 -10.05 -7.87
C ALA A 112 14.44 -10.50 -9.29
N ALA A 113 13.76 -10.05 -10.33
CA ALA A 113 14.04 -10.46 -11.70
C ALA A 113 15.37 -9.92 -12.26
N ALA A 114 15.77 -8.71 -11.86
CA ALA A 114 16.92 -7.98 -12.43
C ALA A 114 18.20 -8.03 -11.58
N GLN A 115 18.11 -8.41 -10.31
CA GLN A 115 19.27 -8.53 -9.41
C GLN A 115 19.20 -9.86 -8.67
N ALA A 116 20.35 -10.52 -8.50
CA ALA A 116 20.50 -11.68 -7.63
C ALA A 116 20.42 -11.32 -6.13
N SER A 117 19.79 -10.19 -5.79
CA SER A 117 19.50 -9.81 -4.41
C SER A 117 18.25 -10.55 -3.97
N SER A 118 18.42 -11.41 -2.98
CA SER A 118 17.32 -12.07 -2.30
C SER A 118 16.95 -11.27 -1.06
N LYS A 119 15.65 -11.10 -0.83
CA LYS A 119 15.15 -10.45 0.38
C LYS A 119 14.32 -11.45 1.17
N THR A 120 14.82 -11.84 2.33
CA THR A 120 14.08 -12.66 3.29
C THR A 120 13.10 -11.78 4.04
N THR A 121 11.82 -12.15 4.01
CA THR A 121 10.73 -11.47 4.71
C THR A 121 9.83 -12.50 5.37
N GLN A 122 9.20 -12.17 6.49
CA GLN A 122 8.18 -13.02 7.10
C GLN A 122 6.80 -12.67 6.54
N VAL A 123 6.09 -13.69 6.07
CA VAL A 123 4.71 -13.64 5.63
C VAL A 123 3.80 -13.83 6.86
N PRO A 124 2.61 -13.19 6.97
CA PRO A 124 1.96 -12.30 6.03
C PRO A 124 2.66 -10.95 5.87
N CYS A 125 2.90 -10.56 4.62
CA CYS A 125 3.51 -9.28 4.30
C CYS A 125 2.94 -8.70 3.02
N LEU A 126 2.97 -7.36 2.93
CA LEU A 126 2.74 -6.66 1.68
C LEU A 126 3.96 -6.83 0.77
N MET A 127 3.75 -7.36 -0.43
CA MET A 127 4.76 -7.37 -1.49
C MET A 127 5.11 -5.93 -1.84
N LEU A 128 6.42 -5.64 -1.81
CA LEU A 128 6.90 -4.29 -2.09
C LEU A 128 6.65 -3.99 -3.57
N ASN A 129 5.93 -2.90 -3.85
CA ASN A 129 5.82 -2.35 -5.19
C ASN A 129 7.18 -1.72 -5.58
N SER A 130 8.10 -2.59 -6.00
CA SER A 130 9.45 -2.26 -6.43
C SER A 130 9.47 -2.12 -7.95
N ASP A 131 10.33 -1.25 -8.49
CA ASP A 131 10.47 -1.10 -9.96
C ASP A 131 11.00 -2.39 -10.63
N VAL A 132 11.59 -3.29 -9.85
CA VAL A 132 12.00 -4.62 -10.30
C VAL A 132 10.93 -5.63 -9.93
N PRO A 133 10.30 -6.32 -10.90
CA PRO A 133 9.30 -7.33 -10.61
C PRO A 133 9.93 -8.51 -9.85
N VAL A 134 9.19 -9.06 -8.89
CA VAL A 134 9.58 -10.30 -8.21
C VAL A 134 9.39 -11.46 -9.19
N ARG A 135 10.44 -12.29 -9.35
CA ARG A 135 10.43 -13.43 -10.25
C ARG A 135 9.93 -14.69 -9.57
N SER A 136 10.38 -14.93 -8.35
CA SER A 136 9.99 -16.11 -7.60
C SER A 136 10.00 -15.86 -6.11
N ILE A 137 9.13 -16.59 -5.42
CA ILE A 137 8.96 -16.59 -3.99
C ILE A 137 9.30 -18.00 -3.50
N ARG A 138 10.25 -18.13 -2.58
CA ARG A 138 10.68 -19.41 -2.03
C ARG A 138 10.45 -19.46 -0.53
N VAL A 139 9.86 -20.55 -0.04
CA VAL A 139 9.75 -20.82 1.40
C VAL A 139 11.11 -21.32 1.92
N VAL A 140 11.62 -20.68 2.99
CA VAL A 140 12.95 -20.96 3.57
C VAL A 140 12.86 -21.49 5.02
N SER A 141 11.65 -21.69 5.55
CA SER A 141 11.46 -22.26 6.90
C SER A 141 11.78 -23.76 6.94
N ASP A 142 12.41 -24.21 8.02
CA ASP A 142 12.65 -25.65 8.30
C ASP A 142 11.36 -26.40 8.70
N GLU A 143 10.36 -25.67 9.19
CA GLU A 143 9.08 -26.21 9.68
C GLU A 143 8.11 -26.61 8.56
N PHE A 144 8.24 -25.99 7.38
CA PHE A 144 7.34 -26.19 6.25
C PHE A 144 8.09 -26.69 5.01
N TYR A 145 7.38 -27.38 4.13
CA TYR A 145 7.99 -27.93 2.93
C TYR A 145 8.53 -26.82 2.00
N PRO A 146 9.76 -26.94 1.47
CA PRO A 146 10.32 -25.94 0.58
C PRO A 146 9.54 -25.90 -0.73
N MET A 147 8.86 -24.78 -0.97
CA MET A 147 8.11 -24.53 -2.19
C MET A 147 8.62 -23.25 -2.86
N THR A 148 8.74 -23.29 -4.19
CA THR A 148 9.07 -22.12 -5.01
C THR A 148 7.92 -21.83 -5.96
N VAL A 149 7.37 -20.62 -5.85
CA VAL A 149 6.33 -20.12 -6.74
C VAL A 149 6.96 -19.12 -7.70
N TYR A 150 6.80 -19.35 -9.00
CA TYR A 150 7.23 -18.40 -10.04
C TYR A 150 6.08 -17.48 -10.39
N LEU A 151 6.33 -16.17 -10.33
CA LEU A 151 5.37 -15.16 -10.72
C LEU A 151 5.50 -14.89 -12.23
N ARG A 152 4.37 -14.80 -12.93
CA ARG A 152 4.40 -14.46 -14.36
C ARG A 152 4.78 -12.98 -14.54
N PRO A 153 5.70 -12.65 -15.46
CA PRO A 153 5.90 -11.28 -15.86
C PRO A 153 4.64 -10.81 -16.61
N GLY A 154 3.88 -9.87 -16.02
CA GLY A 154 2.77 -9.19 -16.68
C GLY A 154 1.37 -9.43 -16.12
N THR A 155 1.19 -10.21 -15.05
CA THR A 155 -0.10 -10.23 -14.34
C THR A 155 -0.10 -9.18 -13.24
N ASN A 156 -0.54 -7.98 -13.60
CA ASN A 156 -0.85 -6.89 -12.68
C ASN A 156 -2.10 -7.23 -11.86
N HIS A 157 -2.05 -8.17 -10.92
CA HIS A 157 -3.13 -8.44 -9.97
C HIS A 157 -2.62 -8.85 -8.60
#